data_AF-A0A2J7RG34-F1
#
_entry.id   AF-A0A2J7RG34-F1
#
_cell.length_a   1.000
_cell.length_b   1.000
_cell.length_c   1.000
_cell.angle_alpha   90.00
_cell.angle_beta   90.00
_cell.angle_gamma   90.00
#
_symmetry.space_group_name_H-M   'P 1'
#
loop_
_entity.id
_entity.type
_entity.pdbx_description
1 polymer ?
#
loop_
_entity_poly.entity_id
_entity_poly.type
_entity_poly.pdbx_seq_one_letter_code
_entity_poly.pdbx_strand_id
1 'polypeptide(L)'
;MLYTVVNCNLQGSVLLDLLEQVAKLSSNSQYQLSAPLQESKYGVLSPEECLGVQVVIRYGVELHLLQESPQNEENLTQLLCLLKHRKCETFQGLDWFAATVFLLCGGNMERCQSCIGNISALPVTPFLWPAHASAKDNLQSLSQHSAMFGHILELLIKMELPLAFSALQLAGASWWLICRQWMAQCFWNVLDWSEICHWLAVSILNQPDFILYFCVSLLQHIQPKILQAASEGNLWEQIMCAPMEGFHVGDQLPVMEKLAKRYRTSVLHHLLTSLNSTT
;
A
#
# COMPACT_ATOMS: atom_id res chain seq x y z
N MET A 1 -9.10 -6.93 -19.53
CA MET A 1 -9.81 -6.60 -18.28
C MET A 1 -9.04 -5.56 -17.48
N LEU A 2 -7.75 -5.78 -17.15
CA LEU A 2 -6.88 -4.77 -16.49
C LEU A 2 -6.75 -3.43 -17.23
N TYR A 3 -6.45 -3.44 -18.54
CA TYR A 3 -6.38 -2.21 -19.35
C TYR A 3 -7.69 -1.40 -19.36
N THR A 4 -8.83 -2.06 -19.23
CA THR A 4 -10.16 -1.41 -19.22
C THR A 4 -10.52 -0.86 -17.83
N VAL A 5 -10.02 -1.50 -16.77
CA VAL A 5 -10.26 -1.09 -15.39
C VAL A 5 -9.37 0.10 -15.03
N VAL A 6 -8.10 0.11 -15.45
CA VAL A 6 -7.14 1.15 -15.05
C VAL A 6 -7.21 2.43 -15.89
N ASN A 7 -7.62 2.36 -17.17
CA ASN A 7 -7.85 3.58 -17.99
C ASN A 7 -9.19 4.28 -17.73
N CYS A 8 -10.03 3.72 -16.86
CA CYS A 8 -11.25 4.38 -16.42
C CYS A 8 -10.96 5.17 -15.14
N ASN A 9 -11.69 6.27 -14.97
CA ASN A 9 -11.75 7.02 -13.72
C ASN A 9 -12.40 6.09 -12.67
N LEU A 10 -11.58 5.27 -12.02
CA LEU A 10 -12.01 4.21 -11.11
C LEU A 10 -12.70 4.87 -9.91
N GLN A 11 -14.03 4.89 -9.93
CA GLN A 11 -14.80 5.22 -8.74
C GLN A 11 -14.54 4.13 -7.71
N GLY A 12 -14.27 4.50 -6.45
CA GLY A 12 -13.95 3.56 -5.37
C GLY A 12 -14.95 2.40 -5.25
N SER A 13 -16.22 2.64 -5.60
CA SER A 13 -17.28 1.61 -5.69
C SER A 13 -16.94 0.46 -6.63
N VAL A 14 -16.35 0.72 -7.80
CA VAL A 14 -15.98 -0.33 -8.77
C VAL A 14 -14.84 -1.19 -8.24
N LEU A 15 -13.89 -0.59 -7.51
CA LEU A 15 -12.83 -1.35 -6.84
C LEU A 15 -13.41 -2.26 -5.76
N LEU A 16 -14.37 -1.79 -4.97
CA LEU A 16 -15.04 -2.62 -3.97
C LEU A 16 -15.79 -3.80 -4.60
N ASP A 17 -16.54 -3.55 -5.67
CA ASP A 17 -17.27 -4.62 -6.38
C ASP A 17 -16.29 -5.68 -6.91
N LEU A 18 -15.12 -5.26 -7.40
CA LEU A 18 -14.04 -6.16 -7.82
C LEU A 18 -13.43 -6.91 -6.63
N LEU A 19 -13.22 -6.27 -5.48
CA LEU A 19 -12.71 -6.92 -4.28
C LEU A 19 -13.64 -8.01 -3.77
N GLU A 20 -14.95 -7.76 -3.76
CA GLU A 20 -15.96 -8.75 -3.40
C GLU A 20 -15.97 -9.94 -4.38
N GLN A 21 -15.75 -9.68 -5.68
CA GLN A 21 -15.63 -10.75 -6.68
C GLN A 21 -14.35 -11.57 -6.52
N VAL A 22 -13.21 -10.92 -6.28
CA VAL A 22 -11.93 -11.60 -6.03
C VAL A 22 -12.00 -12.47 -4.79
N ALA A 23 -12.64 -12.01 -3.73
CA ALA A 23 -12.87 -12.79 -2.51
C ALA A 23 -13.69 -14.06 -2.73
N LYS A 24 -14.75 -13.96 -3.56
CA LYS A 24 -15.55 -15.13 -3.97
C LYS A 24 -14.70 -16.14 -4.74
N LEU A 25 -13.77 -15.69 -5.57
CA LEU A 25 -12.88 -16.57 -6.34
C LEU A 25 -11.76 -17.18 -5.48
N SER A 26 -11.21 -16.42 -4.52
CA SER A 26 -10.14 -16.88 -3.63
C SER A 26 -10.61 -17.84 -2.54
N SER A 27 -11.91 -17.86 -2.21
CA SER A 27 -12.51 -18.84 -1.30
C SER A 27 -12.31 -20.31 -1.72
N ASN A 28 -11.97 -20.56 -3.00
CA ASN A 28 -11.60 -21.88 -3.55
C ASN A 28 -10.08 -22.19 -3.49
N SER A 29 -9.24 -21.28 -3.01
CA SER A 29 -7.78 -21.43 -2.98
C SER A 29 -7.26 -21.75 -1.59
N GLN A 30 -6.26 -22.65 -1.50
CA GLN A 30 -5.71 -23.24 -0.27
C GLN A 30 -4.98 -22.26 0.67
N TYR A 31 -4.94 -20.96 0.35
CA TYR A 31 -4.29 -19.92 1.15
C TYR A 31 -5.32 -19.13 1.96
N GLN A 32 -6.11 -19.83 2.80
CA GLN A 32 -7.00 -19.16 3.74
C GLN A 32 -6.23 -18.80 5.01
N LEU A 33 -5.69 -17.58 5.08
CA LEU A 33 -5.37 -16.93 6.37
C LEU A 33 -6.63 -16.26 6.93
N SER A 34 -7.69 -17.03 7.11
CA SER A 34 -8.95 -16.55 7.67
C SER A 34 -8.92 -16.66 9.20
N ALA A 35 -8.45 -15.59 9.86
CA ALA A 35 -8.97 -15.28 11.18
C ALA A 35 -10.03 -14.17 10.99
N PRO A 36 -11.29 -14.36 11.40
CA PRO A 36 -12.23 -13.24 11.46
C PRO A 36 -11.62 -12.13 12.33
N LEU A 37 -11.94 -10.87 12.01
CA LEU A 37 -11.56 -9.71 12.84
C LEU A 37 -12.07 -9.97 14.27
N GLN A 38 -11.18 -10.42 15.15
CA GLN A 38 -11.52 -10.66 16.54
C GLN A 38 -11.58 -9.32 17.26
N GLU A 39 -12.61 -9.14 18.11
CA GLU A 39 -12.72 -7.97 18.97
C GLU A 39 -11.42 -7.74 19.75
N SER A 40 -10.78 -6.61 19.51
CA SER A 40 -9.55 -6.24 20.21
C SER A 40 -9.82 -5.91 21.67
N LYS A 41 -9.01 -6.49 22.57
CA LYS A 41 -8.96 -6.14 24.00
C LYS A 41 -8.33 -4.76 24.27
N TYR A 42 -7.86 -4.04 23.24
CA TYR A 42 -7.04 -2.83 23.35
C TYR A 42 -7.66 -1.60 22.66
N GLY A 43 -8.99 -1.59 22.48
CA GLY A 43 -9.75 -0.65 21.64
C GLY A 43 -9.84 0.81 22.09
N VAL A 44 -8.75 1.40 22.62
CA VAL A 44 -8.67 2.85 22.84
C VAL A 44 -7.55 3.41 21.97
N LEU A 45 -7.89 4.43 21.17
CA LEU A 45 -6.94 5.18 20.36
C LEU A 45 -6.13 6.15 21.24
N SER A 46 -4.86 6.36 20.86
CA SER A 46 -4.03 7.41 21.45
C SER A 46 -4.48 8.79 20.95
N PRO A 47 -4.12 9.89 21.64
CA PRO A 47 -4.43 11.24 21.19
C PRO A 47 -3.94 11.53 19.77
N GLU A 48 -2.76 11.01 19.41
CA GLU A 48 -2.16 11.15 18.08
C GLU A 48 -2.93 10.36 17.01
N GLU A 49 -3.44 9.17 17.35
CA GLU A 49 -4.30 8.39 16.46
C GLU A 49 -5.63 9.12 16.20
N CYS A 50 -6.21 9.78 17.21
CA CYS A 50 -7.41 10.60 17.05
C CYS A 50 -7.19 11.79 16.09
N LEU A 51 -6.01 12.43 16.13
CA LEU A 51 -5.65 13.44 15.12
C LEU A 51 -5.57 12.83 13.72
N GLY A 52 -5.05 11.62 13.61
CA GLY A 52 -5.05 10.85 12.36
C GLY A 52 -6.46 10.61 11.82
N VAL A 53 -7.41 10.23 12.69
CA VAL A 53 -8.84 10.09 12.33
C VAL A 53 -9.38 11.41 11.76
N GLN A 54 -9.12 12.55 12.42
CA GLN A 54 -9.57 13.86 11.93
C GLN A 54 -8.99 14.19 10.55
N VAL A 55 -7.71 13.89 10.32
CA VAL A 55 -7.08 14.08 8.99
C VAL A 55 -7.79 13.24 7.93
N VAL A 56 -8.10 11.97 8.22
CA VAL A 56 -8.77 11.06 7.28
C VAL A 56 -10.19 11.55 6.96
N ILE A 57 -10.97 11.94 7.98
CA ILE A 57 -12.33 12.43 7.78
C ILE A 57 -12.31 13.71 6.95
N ARG A 58 -11.44 14.67 7.30
CA ARG A 58 -11.31 15.92 6.56
C ARG A 58 -10.92 15.68 5.11
N TYR A 59 -9.93 14.83 4.86
CA TYR A 59 -9.52 14.45 3.51
C TYR A 59 -10.66 13.80 2.72
N GLY A 60 -11.41 12.88 3.34
CA GLY A 60 -12.57 12.24 2.73
C GLY A 60 -13.70 13.21 2.40
N VAL A 61 -13.96 14.22 3.24
CA VAL A 61 -14.97 15.27 2.99
C VAL A 61 -14.51 16.23 1.89
N GLU A 62 -13.25 16.67 1.91
CA GLU A 62 -12.67 17.57 0.90
C GLU A 62 -12.69 16.93 -0.50
N LEU A 63 -12.47 15.62 -0.59
CA LEU A 63 -12.56 14.87 -1.85
C LEU A 63 -13.97 14.35 -2.18
N HIS A 64 -14.98 14.72 -1.39
CA HIS A 64 -16.38 14.27 -1.56
C HIS A 64 -16.57 12.74 -1.54
N LEU A 65 -15.66 12.02 -0.87
CA LEU A 65 -15.74 10.56 -0.63
C LEU A 65 -16.62 10.24 0.58
N LEU A 66 -16.71 11.17 1.53
CA LEU A 66 -17.54 11.10 2.71
C LEU A 66 -18.50 12.28 2.78
N GLN A 67 -19.64 12.05 3.43
CA GLN A 67 -20.50 13.14 3.90
C GLN A 67 -19.97 13.68 5.23
N GLU A 68 -20.16 14.98 5.47
CA GLU A 68 -19.83 15.58 6.75
C GLU A 68 -20.82 15.08 7.82
N SER A 69 -20.36 14.14 8.65
CA SER A 69 -21.17 13.52 9.70
C SER A 69 -20.28 13.06 10.86
N PRO A 70 -20.67 13.34 12.12
CA PRO A 70 -19.92 12.85 13.29
C PRO A 70 -19.92 11.32 13.36
N GLN A 71 -20.87 10.64 12.71
CA GLN A 71 -20.91 9.18 12.65
C GLN A 71 -19.69 8.61 11.92
N ASN A 72 -19.12 9.33 10.95
CA ASN A 72 -17.96 8.85 10.20
C ASN A 72 -16.71 8.80 11.08
N GLU A 73 -16.55 9.76 11.99
CA GLU A 73 -15.46 9.78 12.97
C GLU A 73 -15.60 8.62 13.96
N GLU A 74 -16.81 8.37 14.46
CA GLU A 74 -17.09 7.23 15.34
C GLU A 74 -16.83 5.90 14.63
N ASN A 75 -17.33 5.74 13.40
CA ASN A 75 -17.15 4.53 12.61
C ASN A 75 -15.66 4.27 12.33
N LEU A 76 -14.89 5.27 11.91
CA LEU A 76 -13.46 5.07 11.67
C LEU A 76 -12.71 4.73 12.96
N THR A 77 -13.07 5.38 14.07
CA THR A 77 -12.49 5.09 15.40
C THR A 77 -12.76 3.64 15.80
N GLN A 78 -14.01 3.19 15.71
CA GLN A 78 -14.39 1.81 16.00
C GLN A 78 -13.64 0.82 15.11
N LEU A 79 -13.53 1.11 13.81
CA LEU A 79 -12.81 0.25 12.87
C LEU A 79 -11.34 0.09 13.27
N LEU A 80 -10.63 1.20 13.51
CA LEU A 80 -9.22 1.17 13.91
C LEU A 80 -9.02 0.45 15.25
N CYS A 81 -9.93 0.65 16.21
CA CYS A 81 -9.90 -0.06 17.48
C CYS A 81 -10.05 -1.58 17.30
N LEU A 82 -10.92 -2.04 16.40
CA LEU A 82 -11.09 -3.47 16.10
C LEU A 82 -9.81 -4.09 15.50
N LEU A 83 -9.09 -3.34 14.66
CA LEU A 83 -7.86 -3.79 14.01
C LEU A 83 -6.63 -3.70 14.91
N LYS A 84 -6.73 -3.03 16.05
CA LYS A 84 -5.61 -2.80 16.94
C LYS A 84 -5.24 -4.08 17.68
N HIS A 85 -4.26 -4.81 17.17
CA HIS A 85 -3.85 -6.09 17.77
C HIS A 85 -2.93 -5.95 19.00
N ARG A 86 -2.37 -4.76 19.26
CA ARG A 86 -1.41 -4.53 20.36
C ARG A 86 -1.66 -3.21 21.07
N LYS A 87 -1.47 -3.21 22.38
CA LYS A 87 -1.28 -1.97 23.15
C LYS A 87 0.17 -1.53 23.00
N CYS A 88 0.43 -0.57 22.12
CA CYS A 88 1.71 0.10 22.06
C CYS A 88 1.72 1.27 23.05
N GLU A 89 2.78 1.34 23.87
CA GLU A 89 3.00 2.46 24.80
C GLU A 89 3.46 3.72 24.07
N THR A 90 3.97 3.57 22.84
CA THR A 90 4.43 4.65 21.97
C THR A 90 3.61 4.67 20.68
N PHE A 91 3.33 5.87 20.17
CA PHE A 91 2.65 6.04 18.89
C PHE A 91 3.48 5.42 17.74
N GLN A 92 2.89 4.47 17.02
CA GLN A 92 3.53 3.77 15.89
C GLN A 92 3.04 4.28 14.52
N GLY A 93 2.20 5.30 14.50
CA GLY A 93 1.49 5.76 13.31
C GLY A 93 0.04 5.26 13.24
N LEU A 94 -0.78 5.95 12.46
CA LEU A 94 -2.13 5.53 12.11
C LEU A 94 -2.08 4.34 11.13
N ASP A 95 -3.06 3.45 11.18
CA ASP A 95 -3.25 2.44 10.12
C ASP A 95 -3.87 3.09 8.88
N TRP A 96 -2.99 3.67 8.05
CA TRP A 96 -3.37 4.34 6.80
C TRP A 96 -4.04 3.40 5.80
N PHE A 97 -3.76 2.10 5.85
CA PHE A 97 -4.41 1.13 4.98
C PHE A 97 -5.88 0.96 5.36
N ALA A 98 -6.16 0.75 6.65
CA ALA A 98 -7.52 0.69 7.15
C ALA A 98 -8.30 1.98 6.86
N ALA A 99 -7.66 3.14 7.06
CA ALA A 99 -8.25 4.44 6.72
C ALA A 99 -8.56 4.57 5.21
N THR A 100 -7.67 4.08 4.34
CA THR A 100 -7.89 4.10 2.89
C THR A 100 -9.08 3.21 2.50
N VAL A 101 -9.18 2.00 3.06
CA VAL A 101 -10.34 1.12 2.85
C VAL A 101 -11.63 1.75 3.38
N PHE A 102 -11.57 2.47 4.51
CA PHE A 102 -12.71 3.19 5.04
C PHE A 102 -13.26 4.24 4.08
N LEU A 103 -12.36 5.04 3.47
CA LEU A 103 -12.74 6.01 2.45
C LEU A 103 -13.29 5.36 1.18
N LEU A 104 -12.68 4.25 0.72
CA LEU A 104 -13.20 3.49 -0.42
C LEU A 104 -14.63 3.02 -0.18
N CYS A 105 -14.92 2.54 1.03
CA CYS A 105 -16.24 2.10 1.48
C CYS A 105 -17.24 3.24 1.76
N GLY A 106 -16.87 4.50 1.55
CA GLY A 106 -17.72 5.66 1.82
C GLY A 106 -18.15 5.73 3.29
N GLY A 107 -17.32 5.24 4.21
CA GLY A 107 -17.60 5.22 5.65
C GLY A 107 -18.57 4.12 6.13
N ASN A 108 -18.99 3.20 5.24
CA ASN A 108 -19.84 2.07 5.61
C ASN A 108 -19.05 0.98 6.34
N MET A 109 -19.33 0.79 7.63
CA MET A 109 -18.62 -0.15 8.49
C MET A 109 -18.70 -1.61 8.02
N GLU A 110 -19.89 -2.10 7.64
CA GLU A 110 -20.08 -3.49 7.22
C GLU A 110 -19.25 -3.81 5.96
N ARG A 111 -19.24 -2.89 4.99
CA ARG A 111 -18.39 -2.98 3.80
C ARG A 111 -16.91 -2.95 4.15
N CYS A 112 -16.49 -2.09 5.08
CA CYS A 112 -15.10 -2.05 5.54
C CYS A 112 -14.65 -3.38 6.11
N GLN A 113 -15.43 -3.95 7.02
CA GLN A 113 -15.12 -5.23 7.65
C GLN A 113 -15.06 -6.37 6.63
N SER A 114 -16.00 -6.42 5.68
CA SER A 114 -15.98 -7.40 4.60
C SER A 114 -14.73 -7.26 3.72
N CYS A 115 -14.41 -6.04 3.28
CA CYS A 115 -13.25 -5.77 2.43
C CYS A 115 -11.94 -6.10 3.13
N ILE A 116 -11.80 -5.70 4.40
CA ILE A 116 -10.61 -6.00 5.19
C ILE A 116 -10.47 -7.51 5.41
N GLY A 117 -11.56 -8.22 5.72
CA GLY A 117 -11.55 -9.68 5.81
C GLY A 117 -11.08 -10.33 4.51
N ASN A 118 -11.63 -9.88 3.38
CA ASN A 118 -11.29 -10.40 2.06
C ASN A 118 -9.83 -10.12 1.69
N ILE A 119 -9.35 -8.88 1.90
CA ILE A 119 -7.98 -8.50 1.63
C ILE A 119 -7.05 -9.28 2.54
N SER A 120 -7.34 -9.42 3.83
CA SER A 120 -6.44 -10.09 4.78
C SER A 120 -6.11 -11.54 4.42
N ALA A 121 -6.96 -12.21 3.65
CA ALA A 121 -6.76 -13.56 3.12
C ALA A 121 -5.91 -13.61 1.83
N LEU A 122 -5.63 -12.48 1.18
CA LEU A 122 -4.85 -12.44 -0.05
C LEU A 122 -3.34 -12.59 0.21
N PRO A 123 -2.59 -13.24 -0.71
CA PRO A 123 -1.15 -13.40 -0.58
C PRO A 123 -0.37 -12.07 -0.68
N VAL A 124 -1.00 -11.01 -1.19
CA VAL A 124 -0.39 -9.68 -1.33
C VAL A 124 -0.38 -8.91 0.00
N THR A 125 -1.22 -9.30 0.96
CA THR A 125 -1.48 -8.54 2.19
C THR A 125 -0.24 -8.24 3.03
N PRO A 126 0.72 -9.17 3.22
CA PRO A 126 1.90 -8.87 4.02
C PRO A 126 2.77 -7.75 3.45
N PHE A 127 2.66 -7.48 2.14
CA PHE A 127 3.38 -6.41 1.46
C PHE A 127 2.55 -5.13 1.35
N LEU A 128 1.22 -5.26 1.20
CA LEU A 128 0.30 -4.14 1.04
C LEU A 128 -0.11 -3.48 2.36
N TRP A 129 -0.25 -4.27 3.42
CA TRP A 129 -0.74 -3.84 4.72
C TRP A 129 0.25 -4.21 5.85
N PRO A 130 1.31 -3.40 6.03
CA PRO A 130 2.39 -3.69 6.98
C PRO A 130 1.93 -3.79 8.43
N ALA A 131 0.92 -3.00 8.84
CA ALA A 131 0.39 -3.02 10.21
C ALA A 131 -0.18 -4.40 10.57
N HIS A 132 -0.92 -5.02 9.65
CA HIS A 132 -1.45 -6.37 9.83
C HIS A 132 -0.33 -7.44 9.81
N ALA A 133 0.70 -7.28 8.97
CA ALA A 133 1.84 -8.19 8.96
C ALA A 133 2.62 -8.17 10.30
N SER A 134 2.90 -6.96 10.81
CA SER A 134 3.61 -6.79 12.09
C SER A 134 2.82 -7.32 13.29
N ALA A 135 1.49 -7.23 13.24
CA ALA A 135 0.64 -7.80 14.27
C ALA A 135 0.81 -9.32 14.40
N LYS A 136 0.95 -10.04 13.27
CA LYS A 136 1.11 -11.50 13.22
C LYS A 136 2.52 -11.96 13.62
N ASP A 137 3.56 -11.22 13.23
CA ASP A 137 4.94 -11.71 13.31
C ASP A 137 5.62 -11.58 14.71
N ASN A 138 4.96 -11.02 15.74
CA ASN A 138 5.55 -10.81 17.09
C ASN A 138 6.87 -10.02 17.14
N LEU A 139 7.36 -9.54 16.01
CA LEU A 139 8.68 -8.96 15.85
C LEU A 139 8.58 -7.46 15.52
N GLN A 140 9.30 -6.66 16.31
CA GLN A 140 9.58 -5.24 16.04
C GLN A 140 10.64 -5.05 14.93
N SER A 141 11.25 -6.14 14.43
CA SER A 141 12.21 -6.11 13.33
C SER A 141 11.49 -6.09 11.97
N LEU A 142 12.14 -5.55 10.93
CA LEU A 142 11.70 -5.77 9.53
C LEU A 142 11.32 -7.25 9.37
N SER A 143 10.05 -7.51 9.05
CA SER A 143 9.63 -8.88 8.75
C SER A 143 10.53 -9.40 7.63
N GLN A 144 10.87 -10.69 7.66
CA GLN A 144 11.72 -11.30 6.64
C GLN A 144 11.17 -11.02 5.22
N HIS A 145 9.84 -10.97 5.10
CA HIS A 145 9.10 -10.54 3.92
C HIS A 145 9.49 -9.14 3.44
N SER A 146 9.48 -8.16 4.35
CA SER A 146 9.81 -6.76 4.07
C SER A 146 11.28 -6.59 3.66
N ALA A 147 12.19 -7.27 4.35
CA ALA A 147 13.61 -7.24 4.01
C ALA A 147 13.89 -7.84 2.62
N MET A 148 13.28 -8.99 2.31
CA MET A 148 13.43 -9.63 1.01
C MET A 148 12.77 -8.82 -0.11
N PHE A 149 11.59 -8.24 0.14
CA PHE A 149 10.93 -7.34 -0.80
C PHE A 149 11.83 -6.16 -1.15
N GLY A 150 12.42 -5.52 -0.13
CA GLY A 150 13.38 -4.43 -0.33
C GLY A 150 14.62 -4.86 -1.12
N HIS A 151 15.19 -6.03 -0.80
CA HIS A 151 16.34 -6.55 -1.53
C HIS A 151 16.04 -6.78 -3.02
N ILE A 152 14.89 -7.39 -3.33
CA ILE A 152 14.47 -7.63 -4.71
C ILE A 152 14.24 -6.30 -5.43
N LEU A 153 13.60 -5.32 -4.78
CA LEU A 153 13.36 -4.01 -5.37
C LEU A 153 14.68 -3.30 -5.74
N GLU A 154 15.63 -3.26 -4.83
CA GLU A 154 16.94 -2.66 -5.08
C GLU A 154 17.69 -3.36 -6.22
N LEU A 155 17.58 -4.70 -6.34
CA LEU A 155 18.15 -5.45 -7.45
C LEU A 155 17.48 -5.09 -8.79
N LEU A 156 16.16 -5.01 -8.83
CA LEU A 156 15.42 -4.62 -10.03
C LEU A 156 15.82 -3.23 -10.50
N ILE A 157 15.97 -2.28 -9.57
CA ILE A 157 16.36 -0.90 -9.86
C ILE A 157 17.79 -0.82 -10.38
N LYS A 158 18.71 -1.54 -9.74
CA LYS A 158 20.09 -1.63 -10.22
C LYS A 158 20.16 -2.15 -11.66
N MET A 159 19.25 -3.03 -12.06
CA MET A 159 19.22 -3.64 -13.39
C MET A 159 18.49 -2.80 -14.43
N GLU A 160 17.34 -2.22 -14.10
CA GLU A 160 16.48 -1.49 -15.05
C GLU A 160 16.77 0.01 -15.09
N LEU A 161 17.18 0.61 -13.96
CA LEU A 161 17.38 2.04 -13.79
C LEU A 161 18.77 2.34 -13.17
N PRO A 162 19.87 1.89 -13.80
CA PRO A 162 21.21 1.96 -13.18
C PRO A 162 21.66 3.40 -12.88
N LEU A 163 21.26 4.38 -13.70
CA LEU A 163 21.57 5.79 -13.47
C LEU A 163 20.88 6.33 -12.21
N ALA A 164 19.58 6.03 -12.04
CA ALA A 164 18.83 6.42 -10.85
C ALA A 164 19.41 5.71 -9.61
N PHE A 165 19.71 4.41 -9.73
CA PHE A 165 20.36 3.64 -8.67
C PHE A 165 21.66 4.30 -8.20
N SER A 166 22.56 4.62 -9.13
CA SER A 166 23.83 5.26 -8.80
C SER A 166 23.64 6.64 -8.15
N ALA A 167 22.71 7.46 -8.64
CA ALA A 167 22.42 8.76 -8.06
C ALA A 167 21.90 8.66 -6.62
N LEU A 168 20.98 7.72 -6.36
CA LEU A 168 20.48 7.44 -5.01
C LEU A 168 21.60 6.97 -4.07
N GLN A 169 22.45 6.05 -4.53
CA GLN A 169 23.58 5.55 -3.74
C GLN A 169 24.59 6.67 -3.40
N LEU A 170 24.90 7.54 -4.36
CA LEU A 170 25.78 8.70 -4.13
C LEU A 170 25.20 9.68 -3.12
N ALA A 171 23.87 9.84 -3.10
CA ALA A 171 23.16 10.66 -2.12
C ALA A 171 22.92 9.94 -0.77
N GLY A 172 23.38 8.69 -0.61
CA GLY A 172 23.16 7.90 0.61
C GLY A 172 21.71 7.50 0.83
N ALA A 173 20.89 7.48 -0.22
CA ALA A 173 19.48 7.13 -0.18
C ALA A 173 19.23 5.70 -0.70
N SER A 174 18.31 4.98 -0.06
CA SER A 174 17.79 3.70 -0.53
C SER A 174 16.37 3.89 -1.07
N TRP A 175 16.13 3.46 -2.30
CA TRP A 175 14.81 3.56 -2.91
C TRP A 175 13.78 2.75 -2.17
N TRP A 176 14.18 1.57 -1.68
CA TRP A 176 13.31 0.74 -0.86
C TRP A 176 12.79 1.49 0.37
N LEU A 177 13.64 2.24 1.08
CA LEU A 177 13.21 2.98 2.26
C LEU A 177 12.19 4.08 1.93
N ILE A 178 12.38 4.77 0.80
CA ILE A 178 11.44 5.78 0.29
C ILE A 178 10.09 5.11 -0.04
N CYS A 179 10.10 4.06 -0.86
CA CYS A 179 8.88 3.32 -1.21
C CYS A 179 8.18 2.74 0.01
N ARG A 180 8.93 2.20 0.97
CA ARG A 180 8.39 1.67 2.23
C ARG A 180 7.63 2.73 2.99
N GLN A 181 8.17 3.95 3.09
CA GLN A 181 7.49 5.05 3.78
C GLN A 181 6.20 5.46 3.05
N TRP A 182 6.25 5.59 1.73
CA TRP A 182 5.07 5.94 0.94
C TRP A 182 3.99 4.87 1.01
N MET A 183 4.35 3.59 0.87
CA MET A 183 3.41 2.47 1.02
C MET A 183 2.81 2.39 2.42
N ALA A 184 3.60 2.65 3.47
CA ALA A 184 3.08 2.69 4.85
C ALA A 184 2.00 3.76 5.05
N GLN A 185 2.00 4.80 4.23
CA GLN A 185 0.99 5.87 4.20
C GLN A 185 0.01 5.72 3.03
N CYS A 186 -0.03 4.56 2.36
CA CYS A 186 -0.85 4.32 1.16
C CYS A 186 -0.72 5.41 0.09
N PHE A 187 0.47 6.02 -0.01
CA PHE A 187 0.82 7.10 -0.92
C PHE A 187 0.01 8.40 -0.77
N TRP A 188 -0.70 8.62 0.35
CA TRP A 188 -1.50 9.82 0.59
C TRP A 188 -0.72 11.13 0.46
N ASN A 189 0.59 11.10 0.71
CA ASN A 189 1.47 12.26 0.64
C ASN A 189 2.08 12.50 -0.74
N VAL A 190 1.87 11.60 -1.71
CA VAL A 190 2.60 11.58 -2.98
C VAL A 190 1.67 11.48 -4.19
N LEU A 191 0.60 10.70 -4.09
CA LEU A 191 -0.29 10.40 -5.20
C LEU A 191 -1.69 11.01 -4.99
N ASP A 192 -2.32 11.38 -6.10
CA ASP A 192 -3.73 11.76 -6.11
C ASP A 192 -4.61 10.55 -5.77
N TRP A 193 -5.81 10.82 -5.23
CA TRP A 193 -6.72 9.76 -4.76
C TRP A 193 -7.08 8.74 -5.85
N SER A 194 -7.25 9.18 -7.10
CA SER A 194 -7.48 8.27 -8.22
C SER A 194 -6.33 7.28 -8.35
N GLU A 195 -5.09 7.76 -8.34
CA GLU A 195 -3.89 6.94 -8.51
C GLU A 195 -3.67 6.01 -7.31
N ILE A 196 -4.06 6.41 -6.09
CA ILE A 196 -4.11 5.52 -4.92
C ILE A 196 -5.10 4.38 -5.17
N CYS A 197 -6.29 4.67 -5.68
CA CYS A 197 -7.28 3.65 -6.04
C CYS A 197 -6.74 2.70 -7.12
N HIS A 198 -6.08 3.24 -8.15
CA HIS A 198 -5.46 2.44 -9.21
C HIS A 198 -4.32 1.57 -8.68
N TRP A 199 -3.46 2.10 -7.81
CA TRP A 199 -2.40 1.34 -7.15
C TRP A 199 -2.96 0.16 -6.36
N LEU A 200 -4.01 0.38 -5.56
CA LEU A 200 -4.70 -0.68 -4.83
C LEU A 200 -5.31 -1.72 -5.77
N ALA A 201 -6.00 -1.26 -6.82
CA ALA A 201 -6.59 -2.14 -7.83
C ALA A 201 -5.52 -3.03 -8.48
N VAL A 202 -4.42 -2.44 -8.95
CA VAL A 202 -3.32 -3.18 -9.57
C VAL A 202 -2.68 -4.15 -8.59
N SER A 203 -2.47 -3.75 -7.34
CA SER A 203 -1.87 -4.58 -6.31
C SER A 203 -2.74 -5.79 -5.94
N ILE A 204 -4.06 -5.61 -5.88
CA ILE A 204 -5.00 -6.66 -5.44
C ILE A 204 -5.40 -7.59 -6.59
N LEU A 205 -5.56 -7.05 -7.80
CA LEU A 205 -5.95 -7.84 -8.98
C LEU A 205 -4.79 -8.66 -9.57
N ASN A 206 -3.56 -8.37 -9.16
CA ASN A 206 -2.37 -9.08 -9.62
C ASN A 206 -1.68 -9.83 -8.48
N GLN A 207 -0.62 -10.54 -8.83
CA GLN A 207 0.23 -11.20 -7.85
C GLN A 207 1.14 -10.19 -7.13
N PRO A 208 1.72 -10.54 -5.97
CA PRO A 208 2.49 -9.60 -5.14
C PRO A 208 3.70 -8.95 -5.83
N ASP A 209 4.21 -9.55 -6.90
CA ASP A 209 5.30 -9.03 -7.72
C ASP A 209 4.95 -7.69 -8.38
N PHE A 210 3.67 -7.41 -8.65
CA PHE A 210 3.24 -6.16 -9.26
C PHE A 210 3.47 -4.93 -8.37
N ILE A 211 3.52 -5.09 -7.04
CA ILE A 211 3.87 -3.97 -6.15
C ILE A 211 5.32 -3.54 -6.39
N LEU A 212 6.23 -4.49 -6.62
CA LEU A 212 7.63 -4.18 -6.97
C LEU A 212 7.71 -3.44 -8.29
N TYR A 213 6.97 -3.92 -9.30
CA TYR A 213 6.98 -3.28 -10.62
C TYR A 213 6.39 -1.88 -10.59
N PHE A 214 5.38 -1.65 -9.76
CA PHE A 214 4.85 -0.32 -9.50
C PHE A 214 5.91 0.61 -8.90
N CYS A 215 6.65 0.12 -7.89
CA CYS A 215 7.75 0.88 -7.28
C CYS A 215 8.88 1.18 -8.28
N VAL A 216 9.17 0.28 -9.24
CA VAL A 216 10.13 0.53 -10.31
C VAL A 216 9.60 1.58 -11.29
N SER A 217 8.32 1.51 -11.68
CA SER A 217 7.73 2.53 -12.57
C SER A 217 7.65 3.91 -11.93
N LEU A 218 7.40 4.00 -10.62
CA LEU A 218 7.48 5.25 -9.87
C LEU A 218 8.88 5.87 -10.01
N LEU A 219 9.92 5.07 -9.76
CA LEU A 219 11.30 5.55 -9.89
C LEU A 219 11.63 5.99 -11.31
N GLN A 220 11.17 5.23 -12.30
CA GLN A 220 11.38 5.55 -13.70
C GLN A 220 10.76 6.90 -14.07
N HIS A 221 9.54 7.17 -13.60
CA HIS A 221 8.85 8.44 -13.83
C HIS A 221 9.61 9.62 -13.23
N ILE A 222 10.07 9.50 -11.98
CA ILE A 222 10.76 10.59 -11.29
C ILE A 222 12.27 10.62 -11.53
N GLN A 223 12.82 9.71 -12.33
CA GLN A 223 14.25 9.62 -12.60
C GLN A 223 14.90 10.96 -12.99
N PRO A 224 14.32 11.78 -13.89
CA PRO A 224 14.91 13.08 -14.22
C PRO A 224 15.05 14.00 -13.00
N LYS A 225 14.02 14.04 -12.15
CA LYS A 225 14.01 14.82 -10.90
C LYS A 225 15.07 14.31 -9.93
N ILE A 226 15.23 12.99 -9.81
CA ILE A 226 16.28 12.38 -8.96
C ILE A 226 17.68 12.77 -9.41
N LEU A 227 17.96 12.68 -10.71
CA LEU A 227 19.28 13.01 -11.23
C LEU A 227 19.62 14.49 -11.00
N GLN A 228 18.65 15.37 -11.17
CA GLN A 228 18.79 16.79 -10.87
C GLN A 228 19.02 17.02 -9.37
N ALA A 229 18.15 16.50 -8.50
CA ALA A 229 18.22 16.72 -7.06
C ALA A 229 19.49 16.12 -6.42
N ALA A 230 19.97 15.00 -6.95
CA ALA A 230 21.26 14.41 -6.55
C ALA A 230 22.44 15.32 -6.91
N SER A 231 22.38 16.01 -8.05
CA SER A 231 23.43 16.97 -8.45
C SER A 231 23.42 18.26 -7.61
N GLU A 232 22.24 18.66 -7.12
CA GLU A 232 22.04 19.85 -6.30
C GLU A 232 22.24 19.58 -4.79
N GLY A 233 22.32 18.31 -4.37
CA GLY A 233 22.51 17.91 -2.97
C GLY A 233 21.25 18.03 -2.10
N ASN A 234 20.07 18.22 -2.69
CA ASN A 234 18.78 18.43 -2.03
C ASN A 234 17.77 17.30 -2.27
N LEU A 235 18.27 16.09 -2.58
CA LEU A 235 17.48 14.91 -2.94
C LEU A 235 16.29 14.65 -1.99
N TRP A 236 16.53 14.69 -0.67
CA TRP A 236 15.50 14.38 0.33
C TRP A 236 14.35 15.38 0.32
N GLU A 237 14.64 16.67 0.22
CA GLU A 237 13.63 17.73 0.19
C GLU A 237 12.75 17.60 -1.06
N GLN A 238 13.38 17.42 -2.23
CA GLN A 238 12.64 17.33 -3.48
C GLN A 238 11.79 16.06 -3.61
N ILE A 239 12.25 14.93 -3.05
CA ILE A 239 11.51 13.66 -3.13
C ILE A 239 10.41 13.58 -2.07
N MET A 240 10.67 14.02 -0.84
CA MET A 240 9.75 13.76 0.27
C MET A 240 8.67 14.83 0.44
N CYS A 241 8.90 16.04 -0.06
CA CYS A 241 7.99 17.17 0.14
C CYS A 241 7.15 17.53 -1.09
N ALA A 242 7.45 16.97 -2.27
CA ALA A 242 6.73 17.29 -3.50
C ALA A 242 5.75 16.17 -3.89
N PRO A 243 4.49 16.52 -4.23
CA PRO A 243 3.57 15.55 -4.82
C PRO A 243 4.09 15.07 -6.17
N MET A 244 3.70 13.86 -6.56
CA MET A 244 4.12 13.26 -7.83
C MET A 244 3.23 13.74 -8.97
N GLU A 245 3.62 14.87 -9.56
CA GLU A 245 2.94 15.45 -10.71
C GLU A 245 3.04 14.56 -11.96
N GLY A 246 1.90 14.39 -12.64
CA GLY A 246 1.81 13.74 -13.95
C GLY A 246 2.07 12.23 -13.93
N PHE A 247 2.04 11.58 -12.76
CA PHE A 247 2.12 10.13 -12.67
C PHE A 247 0.72 9.52 -12.78
N HIS A 248 0.53 8.70 -13.81
CA HIS A 248 -0.70 7.93 -14.01
C HIS A 248 -0.40 6.44 -14.05
N VAL A 249 -1.00 5.66 -13.15
CA VAL A 249 -0.78 4.20 -13.06
C VAL A 249 -1.12 3.52 -14.39
N GLY A 250 -2.17 3.99 -15.08
CA GLY A 250 -2.58 3.47 -16.38
C GLY A 250 -1.48 3.54 -17.44
N ASP A 251 -0.76 4.66 -17.51
CA ASP A 251 0.33 4.86 -18.47
C ASP A 251 1.56 4.00 -18.14
N GLN A 252 1.71 3.61 -16.88
CA GLN A 252 2.81 2.75 -16.42
C GLN A 252 2.54 1.26 -16.56
N LEU A 253 1.29 0.84 -16.79
CA LEU A 253 0.96 -0.59 -16.94
C LEU A 253 1.79 -1.32 -18.00
N PRO A 254 2.04 -0.79 -19.20
CA PRO A 254 2.85 -1.48 -20.20
C PRO A 254 4.29 -1.74 -19.72
N VAL A 255 4.85 -0.81 -18.94
CA VAL A 255 6.17 -0.95 -18.31
C VAL A 255 6.12 -2.08 -17.28
N MET A 256 5.12 -2.07 -16.39
CA MET A 256 4.95 -3.09 -15.36
C MET A 256 4.75 -4.48 -15.97
N GLU A 257 3.97 -4.60 -17.04
CA GLU A 257 3.76 -5.86 -17.76
C GLU A 257 5.04 -6.36 -18.43
N LYS A 258 5.86 -5.46 -18.98
CA LYS A 258 7.18 -5.81 -19.53
C LYS A 258 8.09 -6.37 -18.43
N LEU A 259 8.12 -5.74 -17.26
CA LEU A 259 8.88 -6.23 -16.11
C LEU A 259 8.37 -7.59 -15.62
N ALA A 260 7.05 -7.76 -15.55
CA ALA A 260 6.43 -9.04 -15.21
C ALA A 260 6.84 -10.16 -16.17
N LYS A 261 6.80 -9.92 -17.49
CA LYS A 261 7.24 -10.90 -18.49
C LYS A 261 8.70 -11.32 -18.30
N ARG A 262 9.56 -10.40 -17.84
CA ARG A 262 11.00 -10.63 -17.68
C ARG A 262 11.36 -11.29 -16.36
N TYR A 263 10.68 -10.94 -15.27
CA TYR A 263 11.13 -11.25 -13.91
C TYR A 263 10.15 -12.07 -13.07
N ARG A 264 8.88 -12.20 -13.48
CA ARG A 264 7.82 -12.82 -12.66
C ARG A 264 8.21 -14.19 -12.14
N THR A 265 8.74 -15.08 -12.98
CA THR A 265 9.08 -16.45 -12.59
C THR A 265 10.06 -16.48 -11.41
N SER A 266 11.09 -15.64 -11.43
CA SER A 266 12.09 -15.59 -10.35
C SER A 266 11.59 -14.79 -9.15
N VAL A 267 11.03 -13.61 -9.38
CA VAL A 267 10.59 -12.69 -8.31
C VAL A 267 9.46 -13.30 -7.49
N LEU A 268 8.43 -13.84 -8.15
CA LEU A 268 7.30 -14.44 -7.48
C LEU A 268 7.73 -15.65 -6.64
N HIS A 269 8.62 -16.50 -7.18
CA HIS A 269 9.14 -17.65 -6.44
C HIS A 269 9.78 -17.21 -5.12
N HIS A 270 10.63 -16.19 -5.14
CA HIS A 270 11.23 -15.65 -3.92
C HIS A 270 10.17 -15.08 -2.97
N LEU A 271 9.27 -14.21 -3.46
CA LEU A 271 8.20 -13.59 -2.65
C LEU A 271 7.28 -14.61 -1.98
N LEU A 272 6.88 -15.67 -2.68
CA LEU A 272 6.01 -16.71 -2.12
C LEU A 272 6.77 -17.66 -1.18
N THR A 273 8.05 -17.90 -1.44
CA THR A 273 8.87 -18.76 -0.56
C THR A 273 9.06 -18.13 0.82
N SER A 274 9.24 -16.80 0.91
CA SER A 274 9.31 -16.16 2.24
C SER A 274 8.01 -16.30 3.01
N LEU A 275 6.86 -16.21 2.33
CA LEU A 275 5.53 -16.39 2.94
C LEU A 275 5.33 -17.79 3.52
N ASN A 276 5.93 -18.81 2.91
CA ASN A 276 5.81 -20.21 3.38
C ASN A 276 6.80 -20.55 4.50
N SER A 277 7.83 -19.72 4.74
CA SER A 277 8.86 -20.00 5.74
C SER A 277 8.42 -19.70 7.19
N THR A 278 7.18 -19.25 7.38
CA THR A 278 6.60 -18.86 8.68
C THR A 278 5.52 -19.81 9.21
N THR A 279 5.32 -20.98 8.59
CA THR A 279 4.57 -22.12 9.17
C THR A 279 5.51 -23.12 9.82
#